data_AF-A0A1M7JIL7-F1
#
_entry.id   AF-A0A1M7JIL7-F1
#
_cell.length_a   1.000
_cell.length_b   1.000
_cell.length_c   1.000
_cell.angle_alpha   90.00
_cell.angle_beta   90.00
_cell.angle_gamma   90.00
#
_symmetry.space_group_name_H-M   'P 1'
#
loop_
_entity.id
_entity.type
_entity.pdbx_description
1 polymer ?
#
loop_
_entity_poly.entity_id
_entity_poly.type
_entity_poly.pdbx_seq_one_letter_code
_entity_poly.pdbx_strand_id
1 'polypeptide(L)'
;MGKPAARFGDSIVNAADIHVVLIPAPGGPVPTPLPFPFDGEITVNTSLNVRINGRPAAVVGSIAQNVLPHIPSRGAFQIPPTKLGRVLAGSASVRINGRGAVRAGDPCETCHDLPPVGPQAPSPTVVVVGMSNVLIG
;
A
#
# COMPACT_ATOMS: atom_id res chain seq x y z
N MET A 1 -14.25 -19.85 1.45
CA MET A 1 -14.15 -19.35 2.85
C MET A 1 -13.85 -17.87 2.80
N GLY A 2 -14.47 -17.05 3.66
CA GLY A 2 -14.23 -15.60 3.67
C GLY A 2 -12.83 -15.26 4.17
N LYS A 3 -12.26 -14.14 3.70
CA LYS A 3 -10.99 -13.60 4.17
C LYS A 3 -11.23 -12.53 5.24
N PRO A 4 -10.30 -12.33 6.21
CA PRO A 4 -10.37 -11.26 7.19
C PRO A 4 -10.63 -9.91 6.54
N ALA A 5 -11.65 -9.20 7.00
CA ALA A 5 -12.00 -7.88 6.48
C ALA A 5 -11.08 -6.81 7.05
N ALA A 6 -10.66 -5.88 6.19
CA ALA A 6 -9.75 -4.81 6.53
C ALA A 6 -10.48 -3.54 7.01
N ARG A 7 -9.79 -2.74 7.81
CA ARG A 7 -10.31 -1.56 8.51
C ARG A 7 -9.20 -0.53 8.71
N PHE A 8 -9.61 0.66 9.15
CA PHE A 8 -8.69 1.70 9.60
C PHE A 8 -7.69 1.14 10.61
N GLY A 9 -6.42 1.42 10.40
CA GLY A 9 -5.31 0.92 11.20
C GLY A 9 -4.73 -0.44 10.79
N ASP A 10 -5.29 -1.07 9.75
CA ASP A 10 -4.61 -2.19 9.07
C ASP A 10 -3.54 -1.66 8.10
N SER A 11 -2.64 -2.53 7.64
CA SER A 11 -1.49 -2.11 6.84
C SER A 11 -1.62 -2.45 5.35
N ILE A 12 -0.97 -1.67 4.50
CA ILE A 12 -0.48 -2.10 3.19
C ILE A 12 1.01 -2.35 3.34
N VAL A 13 1.48 -3.56 2.99
CA VAL A 13 2.91 -3.89 3.07
C VAL A 13 3.47 -4.19 1.69
N ASN A 14 4.70 -3.75 1.47
CA ASN A 14 5.54 -4.17 0.36
C ASN A 14 6.94 -4.50 0.85
N ALA A 15 7.46 -5.66 0.46
CA ALA A 15 8.84 -6.03 0.75
C ALA A 15 9.85 -5.18 -0.05
N ALA A 16 9.48 -4.69 -1.24
CA ALA A 16 10.34 -3.83 -2.05
C ALA A 16 9.55 -2.81 -2.88
N ASP A 17 9.45 -1.58 -2.37
CA ASP A 17 9.03 -0.40 -3.12
C ASP A 17 10.25 0.19 -3.84
N ILE A 18 10.26 0.13 -5.17
CA ILE A 18 11.45 0.51 -5.96
C ILE A 18 11.43 2.00 -6.27
N HIS A 19 12.48 2.71 -5.87
CA HIS A 19 12.71 4.10 -6.25
C HIS A 19 14.05 4.28 -6.97
N VAL A 20 14.10 5.22 -7.90
CA VAL A 20 15.32 5.58 -8.60
C VAL A 20 16.07 6.65 -7.80
N VAL A 21 17.31 6.35 -7.44
CA VAL A 21 18.20 7.26 -6.73
C VAL A 21 19.33 7.69 -7.66
N LEU A 22 19.57 8.99 -7.72
CA LEU A 22 20.68 9.60 -8.46
C LEU A 22 21.95 9.53 -7.61
N ILE A 23 22.76 8.49 -7.86
CA ILE A 23 24.00 8.24 -7.11
C ILE A 23 25.14 9.07 -7.69
N PRO A 24 25.83 9.93 -6.91
CA PRO A 24 26.97 10.69 -7.41
C PRO A 24 28.11 9.79 -7.94
N ALA A 25 28.62 10.08 -9.13
CA ALA A 25 29.79 9.45 -9.73
C ALA A 25 30.66 10.49 -10.47
N PRO A 26 31.93 10.18 -10.82
CA PRO A 26 32.82 11.13 -11.48
C PRO A 26 32.30 11.73 -12.79
N GLY A 27 31.47 10.98 -13.54
CA GLY A 27 30.83 11.43 -14.78
C GLY A 27 29.47 12.11 -14.60
N GLY A 28 29.04 12.37 -13.36
CA GLY A 28 27.71 12.86 -13.02
C GLY A 28 26.86 11.80 -12.30
N PRO A 29 25.64 12.15 -11.85
CA PRO A 29 24.78 11.22 -11.14
C PRO A 29 24.29 10.06 -12.03
N VAL A 30 24.31 8.84 -11.50
CA VAL A 30 23.84 7.62 -12.18
C VAL A 30 22.46 7.22 -11.61
N PRO A 31 21.40 7.15 -12.43
CA PRO A 31 20.09 6.65 -12.00
C PRO A 31 20.16 5.17 -11.62
N THR A 32 19.89 4.86 -10.34
CA THR A 32 20.00 3.52 -9.79
C THR A 32 18.70 3.12 -9.11
N PRO A 33 17.96 2.11 -9.61
CA PRO A 33 16.81 1.56 -8.91
C PRO A 33 17.24 0.87 -7.61
N LEU A 34 16.68 1.31 -6.48
CA LEU A 34 16.95 0.75 -5.16
C LEU A 34 15.64 0.36 -4.46
N PRO A 35 15.62 -0.76 -3.71
CA PRO A 35 14.45 -1.19 -2.96
C PRO A 35 14.35 -0.46 -1.60
N PHE A 36 13.12 -0.09 -1.24
CA PHE A 36 12.77 0.48 0.06
C PHE A 36 11.59 -0.30 0.67
N PRO A 37 11.61 -0.62 1.97
CA PRO A 37 10.47 -1.27 2.60
C PRO A 37 9.29 -0.30 2.69
N PHE A 38 8.08 -0.82 2.48
CA PHE A 38 6.84 -0.08 2.66
C PHE A 38 5.98 -0.81 3.70
N ASP A 39 5.63 -0.10 4.77
CA ASP A 39 4.61 -0.52 5.73
C ASP A 39 3.76 0.71 6.03
N GLY A 40 2.60 0.79 5.41
CA GLY A 40 1.71 1.94 5.53
C GLY A 40 0.43 1.61 6.24
N GLU A 41 0.04 2.45 7.20
CA GLU A 41 -1.23 2.31 7.92
C GLU A 41 -2.37 2.93 7.11
N ILE A 42 -3.45 2.18 6.90
CA ILE A 42 -4.69 2.64 6.24
C ILE A 42 -5.40 3.63 7.17
N THR A 43 -5.38 4.90 6.79
CA THR A 43 -5.94 6.00 7.61
C THR A 43 -6.92 6.88 6.85
N VAL A 44 -6.96 6.78 5.51
CA VAL A 44 -7.74 7.69 4.66
C VAL A 44 -8.66 6.91 3.71
N ASN A 45 -9.76 7.54 3.29
CA ASN A 45 -10.75 6.99 2.36
C ASN A 45 -11.42 5.68 2.80
N THR A 46 -11.50 5.46 4.12
CA THR A 46 -12.30 4.39 4.73
C THR A 46 -13.79 4.73 4.73
N SER A 47 -14.63 3.77 5.12
CA SER A 47 -16.06 3.95 5.31
C SER A 47 -16.39 5.00 6.40
N LEU A 48 -17.41 5.83 6.17
CA LEU A 48 -17.83 6.85 7.15
C LEU A 48 -18.76 6.30 8.24
N ASN A 49 -19.43 5.18 7.99
CA ASN A 49 -20.55 4.69 8.81
C ASN A 49 -20.49 3.19 9.09
N VAL A 50 -19.98 2.37 8.17
CA VAL A 50 -19.74 0.93 8.41
C VAL A 50 -18.42 0.75 9.14
N ARG A 51 -18.48 0.02 10.25
CA ARG A 51 -17.33 -0.32 11.09
C ARG A 51 -17.10 -1.83 11.12
N ILE A 52 -15.84 -2.24 11.15
CA ILE A 52 -15.38 -3.61 11.33
C ILE A 52 -14.55 -3.63 12.61
N ASN A 53 -14.94 -4.45 13.58
CA ASN A 53 -14.31 -4.48 14.90
C ASN A 53 -14.15 -3.08 15.52
N GLY A 54 -15.23 -2.29 15.48
CA GLY A 54 -15.27 -0.94 16.04
C GLY A 54 -14.54 0.15 15.25
N ARG A 55 -13.84 -0.18 14.15
CA ARG A 55 -13.07 0.77 13.35
C ARG A 55 -13.66 0.97 11.95
N PRO A 56 -13.53 2.15 11.32
CA PRO A 56 -13.99 2.38 9.95
C PRO A 56 -13.54 1.28 8.97
N ALA A 57 -14.46 0.70 8.19
CA ALA A 57 -14.12 -0.36 7.25
C ALA A 57 -13.26 0.16 6.07
N ALA A 58 -12.26 -0.60 5.66
CA ALA A 58 -11.48 -0.30 4.47
C ALA A 58 -12.25 -0.75 3.21
N VAL A 59 -12.09 0.00 2.14
CA VAL A 59 -12.80 -0.19 0.86
C VAL A 59 -11.85 0.11 -0.29
N VAL A 60 -12.19 -0.31 -1.51
CA VAL A 60 -11.37 -0.01 -2.69
C VAL A 60 -11.11 1.51 -2.76
N GLY A 61 -9.84 1.88 -2.96
CA GLY A 61 -9.36 3.25 -2.92
C GLY A 61 -9.07 3.82 -1.53
N SER A 62 -9.18 3.03 -0.45
CA SER A 62 -8.58 3.38 0.84
C SER A 62 -7.07 3.58 0.69
N ILE A 63 -6.54 4.54 1.43
CA ILE A 63 -5.15 5.01 1.31
C ILE A 63 -4.40 4.71 2.61
N ALA A 64 -3.20 4.17 2.44
CA ALA A 64 -2.23 3.95 3.50
C ALA A 64 -1.10 4.97 3.42
N GLN A 65 -0.60 5.39 4.58
CA GLN A 65 0.57 6.27 4.66
C GLN A 65 1.75 5.48 5.24
N ASN A 66 2.85 5.41 4.50
CA ASN A 66 4.05 4.69 4.90
C ASN A 66 4.61 5.28 6.21
N VAL A 67 4.80 4.43 7.21
CA VAL A 67 5.42 4.82 8.49
C VAL A 67 6.94 4.63 8.47
N LEU A 68 7.46 3.85 7.51
CA LEU A 68 8.89 3.64 7.33
C LEU A 68 9.51 4.76 6.49
N PRO A 69 10.69 5.27 6.87
CA PRO A 69 11.31 6.37 6.16
C PRO A 69 12.02 5.86 4.88
N HIS A 70 11.59 6.37 3.73
CA HIS A 70 12.36 6.26 2.48
C HIS A 70 13.58 7.19 2.56
N ILE A 71 14.69 6.67 3.05
CA ILE A 71 15.96 7.39 3.16
C ILE A 71 16.99 6.67 2.29
N PRO A 72 17.47 7.29 1.21
CA PRO A 72 18.51 6.70 0.40
C PRO A 72 19.83 6.73 1.18
N SER A 73 20.61 5.65 1.10
CA SER A 73 21.92 5.59 1.76
C SER A 73 22.90 6.61 1.18
N ARG A 74 22.73 6.98 -0.10
CA ARG A 74 23.51 7.98 -0.83
C ARG A 74 22.67 8.62 -1.93
N GLY A 75 23.05 9.83 -2.34
CA GLY A 75 22.38 10.54 -3.44
C GLY A 75 21.02 11.09 -3.05
N ALA A 76 20.25 11.47 -4.07
CA ALA A 76 18.89 11.98 -3.92
C ALA A 76 17.94 11.17 -4.80
N PHE A 77 16.67 11.08 -4.41
CA PHE A 77 15.66 10.48 -5.28
C PHE A 77 15.54 11.26 -6.58
N GLN A 78 15.41 10.56 -7.70
CA GLN A 78 15.03 11.18 -8.98
C GLN A 78 13.61 11.73 -8.91
N ILE A 79 12.70 10.98 -8.29
CA ILE A 79 11.32 11.39 -7.98
C ILE A 79 11.13 11.26 -6.47
N PRO A 80 10.82 12.34 -5.73
CA PRO A 80 10.56 12.24 -4.29
C PRO A 80 9.40 11.25 -3.99
N PRO A 81 9.59 10.27 -3.09
CA PRO A 81 8.55 9.31 -2.75
C PRO A 81 7.31 9.98 -2.15
N THR A 82 6.12 9.63 -2.64
CA THR A 82 4.86 10.13 -2.08
C THR A 82 4.55 9.53 -0.71
N LYS A 83 5.13 8.35 -0.40
CA LYS A 83 4.88 7.57 0.82
C LYS A 83 3.42 7.13 0.98
N LEU A 84 2.68 7.04 -0.13
CA LEU A 84 1.29 6.61 -0.14
C LEU A 84 1.15 5.23 -0.77
N GLY A 85 0.23 4.45 -0.21
CA GLY A 85 -0.25 3.19 -0.77
C GLY A 85 -1.75 3.26 -0.97
N ARG A 86 -2.27 2.54 -1.95
CA ARG A 86 -3.70 2.54 -2.28
C ARG A 86 -4.19 1.14 -2.58
N VAL A 87 -5.37 0.81 -2.07
CA VAL A 87 -6.01 -0.47 -2.37
C VAL A 87 -6.63 -0.43 -3.76
N LEU A 88 -6.22 -1.37 -4.62
CA LEU A 88 -6.64 -1.42 -6.04
C LEU A 88 -7.90 -2.24 -6.26
N ALA A 89 -8.04 -3.35 -5.54
CA ALA A 89 -9.18 -4.24 -5.66
C ALA A 89 -9.66 -4.75 -4.30
N GLY A 90 -10.89 -5.26 -4.26
CA GLY A 90 -11.54 -5.78 -3.06
C GLY A 90 -12.49 -6.92 -3.41
N SER A 91 -13.48 -7.20 -2.55
CA SER A 91 -14.56 -8.14 -2.89
C SER A 91 -15.39 -7.65 -4.08
N ALA A 92 -15.73 -8.57 -4.97
CA ALA A 92 -16.58 -8.32 -6.13
C ALA A 92 -18.08 -8.31 -5.78
N SER A 93 -18.47 -9.00 -4.70
CA SER A 93 -19.85 -9.21 -4.28
C SER A 93 -20.22 -8.40 -3.04
N VAL A 94 -19.30 -8.27 -2.07
CA VAL A 94 -19.52 -7.50 -0.85
C VAL A 94 -19.05 -6.08 -1.04
N ARG A 95 -20.00 -5.15 -1.00
CA ARG A 95 -19.74 -3.71 -1.14
C ARG A 95 -20.07 -2.99 0.15
N ILE A 96 -19.18 -2.08 0.55
CA ILE A 96 -19.38 -1.14 1.65
C ILE A 96 -19.39 0.26 1.04
N ASN A 97 -20.48 1.00 1.25
CA ASN A 97 -20.70 2.32 0.65
C ASN A 97 -20.50 2.32 -0.88
N GLY A 98 -21.04 1.31 -1.56
CA GLY A 98 -20.95 1.15 -3.01
C GLY A 98 -19.57 0.72 -3.55
N ARG A 99 -18.54 0.64 -2.70
CA ARG A 99 -17.18 0.24 -3.06
C ARG A 99 -16.88 -1.18 -2.60
N GLY A 100 -16.05 -1.91 -3.34
CA GLY A 100 -15.64 -3.26 -2.95
C GLY A 100 -15.03 -3.26 -1.54
N ALA A 101 -15.49 -4.16 -0.68
CA ALA A 101 -14.97 -4.26 0.68
C ALA A 101 -13.59 -4.94 0.67
N VAL A 102 -12.65 -4.39 1.44
CA VAL A 102 -11.23 -4.81 1.37
C VAL A 102 -10.94 -5.92 2.39
N ARG A 103 -10.05 -6.82 2.02
CA ARG A 103 -9.70 -8.04 2.74
C ARG A 103 -8.19 -8.22 2.81
N ALA A 104 -7.75 -9.06 3.75
CA ALA A 104 -6.38 -9.52 3.78
C ALA A 104 -5.96 -10.12 2.42
N GLY A 105 -4.80 -9.70 1.93
CA GLY A 105 -4.23 -10.14 0.66
C GLY A 105 -4.85 -9.50 -0.59
N ASP A 106 -5.78 -8.54 -0.46
CA ASP A 106 -6.25 -7.80 -1.63
C ASP A 106 -5.12 -6.89 -2.18
N PRO A 107 -5.03 -6.74 -3.53
CA PRO A 107 -3.89 -6.09 -4.17
C PRO A 107 -3.91 -4.59 -4.00
N CYS A 108 -2.72 -4.01 -3.90
CA CYS A 108 -2.48 -2.58 -3.72
C CYS A 108 -1.49 -2.03 -4.76
N GLU A 109 -1.29 -0.71 -4.73
CA GLU A 109 -0.16 0.00 -5.30
C GLU A 109 0.51 0.82 -4.19
N THR A 110 1.81 1.07 -4.31
CA THR A 110 2.57 1.97 -3.42
C THR A 110 3.35 2.99 -4.25
N CYS A 111 4.24 3.77 -3.63
CA CYS A 111 4.85 4.93 -4.27
C CYS A 111 6.01 4.62 -5.22
N HIS A 112 6.22 3.36 -5.62
CA HIS A 112 7.31 2.98 -6.52
C HIS A 112 7.40 3.82 -7.80
N ASP A 113 8.62 4.06 -8.28
CA ASP A 113 8.87 4.86 -9.48
C ASP A 113 8.69 4.06 -10.78
N LEU A 114 8.65 2.73 -10.72
CA LEU A 114 8.65 1.85 -11.89
C LEU A 114 7.25 1.31 -12.21
N PRO A 115 6.47 2.01 -13.04
CA PRO A 115 6.00 1.42 -14.32
C PRO A 115 6.27 2.34 -15.55
N PRO A 116 6.71 1.80 -16.71
CA PRO A 116 5.71 1.25 -17.64
C PRO A 116 5.99 -0.15 -18.21
N VAL A 117 6.90 -0.98 -17.64
CA VAL A 117 7.24 -2.31 -18.22
C VAL A 117 6.73 -3.53 -17.44
N GLY A 118 6.07 -3.36 -16.29
CA GLY A 118 5.53 -4.51 -15.57
C GLY A 118 4.79 -4.19 -14.28
N PRO A 119 4.08 -5.18 -13.71
CA PRO A 119 3.43 -5.06 -12.41
C PRO A 119 4.48 -4.89 -11.31
N GLN A 120 4.13 -4.15 -10.25
CA GLN A 120 4.94 -4.05 -9.05
C GLN A 120 5.22 -5.46 -8.49
N ALA A 121 6.50 -5.79 -8.34
CA ALA A 121 6.97 -7.09 -7.87
C ALA A 121 7.99 -6.89 -6.72
N PRO A 122 7.72 -7.47 -5.52
CA PRO A 122 6.51 -8.17 -5.13
C PRO A 122 5.31 -7.23 -5.09
N SER A 123 4.11 -7.77 -5.36
CA SER A 123 2.90 -6.96 -5.35
C SER A 123 2.53 -6.61 -3.90
N PRO A 124 2.30 -5.33 -3.59
CA PRO A 124 1.88 -4.96 -2.25
C PRO A 124 0.47 -5.48 -1.98
N THR A 125 0.23 -5.83 -0.72
CA THR A 125 -1.05 -6.40 -0.29
C THR A 125 -1.50 -5.81 1.02
N VAL A 126 -2.80 -5.89 1.27
CA VAL A 126 -3.38 -5.54 2.56
C VAL A 126 -3.07 -6.61 3.60
N VAL A 127 -2.55 -6.18 4.75
CA VAL A 127 -2.35 -6.99 5.94
C VAL A 127 -3.32 -6.52 7.02
N VAL A 128 -4.21 -7.41 7.43
CA VAL A 128 -5.11 -7.15 8.54
C VAL A 128 -4.36 -7.38 9.86
N VAL A 129 -4.29 -6.34 10.69
CA VAL A 129 -3.52 -6.37 11.93
C VAL A 129 -4.41 -6.87 13.06
N GLY A 130 -3.90 -7.88 13.77
CA GLY A 130 -4.65 -8.57 14.83
C GLY A 130 -5.83 -9.38 14.30
N MET A 131 -6.78 -9.71 15.18
CA MET A 131 -7.95 -10.51 14.80
C MET A 131 -9.03 -9.66 14.12
N SER A 132 -9.50 -10.11 12.97
CA SER A 132 -10.77 -9.66 12.35
C SER A 132 -11.79 -10.79 12.44
N ASN A 133 -12.91 -10.56 13.12
CA ASN A 133 -13.98 -11.55 13.26
C ASN A 133 -15.02 -11.44 12.13
N VAL A 134 -14.85 -10.46 11.24
CA VAL A 134 -15.65 -10.29 10.03
C VAL A 134 -14.88 -10.88 8.87
N LEU A 135 -15.47 -11.89 8.23
CA LEU A 135 -14.92 -12.54 7.06
C LEU A 135 -15.74 -12.17 5.83
N ILE A 136 -15.07 -11.78 4.74
CA ILE A 136 -15.70 -11.37 3.49
C ILE A 136 -15.38 -12.39 2.38
N GLY A 137 -16.43 -12.87 1.73
CA GLY A 137 -16.38 -13.71 0.52
C GLY A 137 -16.15 -12.92 -0.76
#